data_AF-A0A222WM21-F1
#
_entry.id   AF-A0A222WM21-F1
#
_cell.length_a   1.000
_cell.length_b   1.000
_cell.length_c   1.000
_cell.angle_alpha   90.00
_cell.angle_beta   90.00
_cell.angle_gamma   90.00
#
_symmetry.space_group_name_H-M   'P 1'
#
loop_
_entity.id
_entity.type
_entity.pdbx_description
1 polymer ?
#
loop_
_entity_poly.entity_id
_entity_poly.type
_entity_poly.pdbx_seq_one_letter_code
_entity_poly.pdbx_strand_id
1 'polypeptide(L)'
;MTNKKRKRRARPPLDERHRLAIEMLARKGVHYTMDEIAALCGVDRRTLYRWRQREDFNKEYERVHRGFISAIRRRHRSAVDWLALSADEITERCRMFGLI
;
A
#
# COMPACT_ATOMS: atom_id res chain seq x y z
N MET A 1 3.16 -50.43 -0.65
CA MET A 1 2.12 -49.38 -0.79
C MET A 1 2.77 -48.09 -1.28
N THR A 2 2.70 -47.80 -2.57
CA THR A 2 3.33 -46.60 -3.15
C THR A 2 2.47 -45.37 -2.87
N ASN A 3 2.92 -44.53 -1.94
CA ASN A 3 2.22 -43.29 -1.59
C ASN A 3 2.35 -42.29 -2.76
N LYS A 4 1.35 -42.30 -3.65
CA LYS A 4 1.29 -41.46 -4.86
C LYS A 4 1.15 -40.00 -4.39
N LYS A 5 2.27 -39.27 -4.29
CA LYS A 5 2.29 -37.84 -3.93
C LYS A 5 1.30 -37.09 -4.83
N ARG A 6 0.18 -36.63 -4.26
CA ARG A 6 -0.83 -35.85 -4.99
C ARG A 6 -0.14 -34.62 -5.59
N LYS A 7 -0.15 -34.49 -6.92
CA LYS A 7 0.37 -33.30 -7.63
C LYS A 7 -0.26 -32.05 -7.00
N ARG A 8 0.56 -31.16 -6.43
CA ARG A 8 0.10 -29.87 -5.92
C ARG A 8 -0.54 -29.12 -7.10
N ARG A 9 -1.84 -28.84 -7.03
CA ARG A 9 -2.52 -28.03 -8.04
C ARG A 9 -1.81 -26.68 -8.11
N ALA A 10 -1.58 -26.18 -9.33
CA ALA A 10 -0.98 -24.87 -9.53
C ALA A 10 -1.84 -23.83 -8.80
N ARG A 11 -1.21 -22.97 -8.01
CA ARG A 11 -1.92 -21.90 -7.30
C ARG A 11 -2.42 -20.90 -8.33
N PRO A 12 -3.67 -20.42 -8.22
CA PRO A 12 -4.16 -19.41 -9.12
C PRO A 12 -3.33 -18.12 -8.95
N PRO A 13 -3.05 -17.41 -10.05
CA PRO A 13 -2.35 -16.13 -10.00
C PRO A 13 -3.14 -15.10 -9.18
N LEU A 14 -2.50 -13.99 -8.83
CA LEU A 14 -3.17 -12.88 -8.16
C LEU A 14 -4.25 -12.30 -9.09
N ASP A 15 -5.49 -12.30 -8.61
CA ASP A 15 -6.63 -11.70 -9.30
C ASP A 15 -6.88 -10.25 -8.83
N GLU A 16 -7.94 -9.65 -9.37
CA GLU A 16 -8.31 -8.27 -9.07
C GLU A 16 -8.64 -8.02 -7.59
N ARG A 17 -9.25 -9.00 -6.91
CA ARG A 17 -9.56 -8.90 -5.48
C ARG A 17 -8.28 -8.89 -4.65
N HIS A 18 -7.27 -9.65 -5.06
CA HIS A 18 -5.97 -9.63 -4.40
C HIS A 18 -5.29 -8.26 -4.56
N ARG A 19 -5.33 -7.66 -5.75
CA ARG A 19 -4.75 -6.34 -6.02
C ARG A 19 -5.43 -5.24 -5.22
N LEU A 20 -6.77 -5.26 -5.17
CA LEU A 20 -7.55 -4.33 -4.36
C LEU A 20 -7.21 -4.46 -2.87
N ALA A 21 -7.12 -5.68 -2.35
CA ALA A 21 -6.71 -5.93 -0.97
C ALA A 21 -5.29 -5.39 -0.68
N ILE A 22 -4.36 -5.62 -1.60
CA ILE A 22 -2.97 -5.13 -1.49
C ILE A 22 -2.92 -3.61 -1.41
N GLU A 23 -3.66 -2.93 -2.29
CA GLU A 23 -3.71 -1.47 -2.32
C GLU A 23 -4.28 -0.91 -1.00
N MET A 24 -5.39 -1.48 -0.52
CA MET A 24 -6.01 -1.08 0.74
C MET A 24 -5.07 -1.32 1.95
N LEU A 25 -4.38 -2.46 1.98
CA LEU A 25 -3.41 -2.79 3.02
C LEU A 25 -2.20 -1.86 2.97
N ALA A 26 -1.70 -1.51 1.78
CA ALA A 26 -0.53 -0.66 1.64
C ALA A 26 -0.81 0.79 2.08
N ARG A 27 -2.05 1.25 1.93
CA ARG A 27 -2.54 2.58 2.33
C ARG A 27 -2.90 2.70 3.82
N LYS A 28 -2.86 1.60 4.59
CA LYS A 28 -3.42 1.43 5.95
C LYS A 28 -2.75 2.27 7.06
N GLY A 29 -2.15 3.40 6.73
CA GLY A 29 -1.71 4.37 7.72
C GLY A 29 -2.84 4.85 8.64
N VAL A 30 -4.12 4.84 8.22
CA VAL A 30 -5.18 5.48 9.02
C VAL A 30 -6.61 4.83 8.99
N HIS A 31 -7.08 4.13 7.94
CA HIS A 31 -8.56 4.05 7.78
C HIS A 31 -9.28 2.69 7.69
N TYR A 32 -8.62 1.54 7.49
CA TYR A 32 -9.34 0.27 7.31
C TYR A 32 -8.82 -0.87 8.17
N THR A 33 -9.73 -1.53 8.89
CA THR A 33 -9.53 -2.79 9.60
C THR A 33 -9.43 -3.97 8.63
N MET A 34 -8.94 -5.12 9.11
CA MET A 34 -8.88 -6.33 8.28
C MET A 34 -10.28 -6.82 7.86
N ASP A 35 -11.29 -6.59 8.70
CA ASP A 35 -12.67 -6.98 8.43
C ASP A 35 -13.30 -6.11 7.34
N GLU A 36 -13.06 -4.80 7.39
CA GLU A 36 -13.53 -3.86 6.35
C GLU A 36 -12.87 -4.14 5.00
N ILE A 37 -11.57 -4.42 4.97
CA ILE A 37 -10.85 -4.77 3.72
C ILE A 37 -11.43 -6.06 3.14
N ALA A 38 -11.68 -7.07 3.99
CA ALA A 38 -12.25 -8.34 3.54
C ALA A 38 -13.66 -8.14 2.94
N ALA A 39 -14.50 -7.34 3.61
CA ALA A 39 -15.83 -6.98 3.14
C ALA A 39 -15.79 -6.25 1.79
N LEU A 40 -14.92 -5.25 1.64
CA LEU A 40 -14.74 -4.51 0.39
C LEU A 40 -14.21 -5.39 -0.76
N CYS A 41 -13.39 -6.38 -0.45
CA CYS A 41 -12.91 -7.36 -1.42
C CYS A 41 -13.93 -8.48 -1.72
N GLY A 42 -15.07 -8.52 -1.03
CA GLY A 42 -16.06 -9.58 -1.17
C GLY A 42 -15.53 -10.96 -0.78
N VAL A 43 -14.71 -11.03 0.27
CA VAL A 43 -14.12 -12.27 0.79
C VAL A 43 -14.24 -12.36 2.31
N ASP A 44 -14.16 -13.58 2.82
CA ASP A 44 -14.08 -13.80 4.26
C ASP A 44 -12.73 -13.33 4.84
N ARG A 45 -12.74 -12.83 6.08
CA ARG A 45 -11.52 -12.38 6.80
C ARG A 45 -10.43 -13.45 6.82
N ARG A 46 -10.80 -14.74 6.99
CA ARG A 46 -9.86 -15.87 6.98
C ARG A 46 -9.25 -16.08 5.61
N THR A 47 -9.97 -15.76 4.53
CA THR A 47 -9.45 -15.78 3.16
C THR A 47 -8.39 -14.71 2.98
N LEU A 48 -8.65 -13.48 3.42
CA LEU A 48 -7.65 -12.40 3.40
C LEU A 48 -6.41 -12.74 4.25
N TYR A 49 -6.60 -13.38 5.40
CA TYR A 49 -5.48 -13.87 6.22
C TYR A 49 -4.64 -14.91 5.49
N ARG A 50 -5.27 -15.86 4.78
CA ARG A 50 -4.57 -16.85 3.95
C ARG A 50 -3.83 -16.21 2.78
N TRP A 51 -4.40 -15.18 2.14
CA TRP A 51 -3.73 -14.44 1.08
C TRP A 51 -2.43 -13.82 1.58
N ARG A 52 -2.45 -13.21 2.77
CA ARG A 52 -1.26 -12.62 3.40
C ARG A 52 -0.15 -13.61 3.73
N GLN A 53 -0.45 -14.91 3.84
CA GLN A 53 0.57 -15.96 4.02
C GLN A 53 1.20 -16.41 2.70
N ARG A 54 0.68 -15.96 1.55
CA ARG A 54 1.26 -16.30 0.25
C ARG A 54 2.43 -15.37 -0.06
N GLU A 55 3.51 -15.96 -0.56
CA GLU A 55 4.72 -15.22 -0.92
C GLU A 55 4.50 -14.25 -2.09
N ASP A 56 3.72 -14.65 -3.10
CA ASP A 56 3.39 -13.80 -4.25
C ASP A 56 2.59 -12.56 -3.85
N PHE A 57 1.59 -12.74 -2.99
CA PHE A 57 0.81 -11.65 -2.42
C PHE A 57 1.69 -10.72 -1.58
N ASN A 58 2.55 -11.27 -0.71
CA ASN A 58 3.39 -10.47 0.16
C ASN A 58 4.45 -9.67 -0.61
N LYS A 59 5.06 -10.26 -1.66
CA LYS A 59 6.01 -9.54 -2.53
C LYS A 59 5.36 -8.34 -3.20
N GLU A 60 4.15 -8.51 -3.71
CA GLU A 60 3.42 -7.44 -4.38
C GLU A 60 2.98 -6.37 -3.38
N TYR A 61 2.52 -6.77 -2.19
CA TYR A 61 2.25 -5.85 -1.09
C TYR A 61 3.48 -5.00 -0.73
N GLU A 62 4.65 -5.60 -0.53
CA GLU A 62 5.88 -4.87 -0.19
C GLU A 62 6.32 -3.92 -1.30
N ARG A 63 6.08 -4.27 -2.56
CA ARG A 63 6.34 -3.39 -3.71
C ARG A 63 5.46 -2.14 -3.66
N VAL A 64 4.16 -2.32 -3.50
CA VAL A 64 3.18 -1.24 -3.45
C VAL A 64 3.38 -0.37 -2.19
N HIS A 65 3.58 -1.01 -1.04
CA HIS A 65 3.80 -0.31 0.23
C HIS A 65 5.07 0.54 0.22
N ARG A 66 6.20 0.03 -0.31
CA ARG A 66 7.42 0.84 -0.48
C ARG A 66 7.21 2.03 -1.42
N GLY A 67 6.45 1.85 -2.50
CA GLY A 67 6.07 2.94 -3.40
C GLY A 67 5.29 4.03 -2.66
N PHE A 68 4.30 3.62 -1.87
CA PHE A 68 3.46 4.51 -1.07
C PHE A 68 4.27 5.27 -0.02
N ILE A 69 5.08 4.58 0.79
CA ILE A 69 5.96 5.21 1.79
C ILE A 69 6.95 6.18 1.14
N SER A 70 7.51 5.82 -0.01
CA SER A 70 8.42 6.71 -0.75
C SER A 70 7.73 7.97 -1.25
N ALA A 71 6.46 7.87 -1.69
CA ALA A 71 5.66 9.02 -2.11
C ALA A 71 5.32 9.93 -0.92
N ILE A 72 4.91 9.34 0.21
CA ILE A 72 4.66 10.08 1.46
C ILE A 72 5.94 10.81 1.89
N ARG A 73 7.09 10.12 1.96
CA ARG A 73 8.37 10.73 2.35
C ARG A 73 8.77 11.89 1.43
N ARG A 74 8.58 11.75 0.11
CA ARG A 74 8.84 12.86 -0.83
C ARG A 74 7.95 14.08 -0.55
N ARG A 75 6.65 13.84 -0.30
CA ARG A 75 5.70 14.90 0.06
C ARG A 75 6.06 15.58 1.37
N HIS A 76 6.40 14.80 2.40
CA HIS A 76 6.80 15.34 3.71
C HIS A 76 8.13 16.08 3.65
N ARG A 77 9.12 15.61 2.88
CA ARG A 77 10.39 16.32 2.66
C ARG A 77 10.12 17.71 2.10
N SER A 78 9.31 17.81 1.04
CA SER A 78 8.92 19.11 0.50
C SER A 78 8.25 19.98 1.56
N ALA A 79 7.32 19.44 2.36
CA ALA A 79 6.63 20.20 3.41
C ALA A 79 7.56 20.70 4.52
N VAL A 80 8.53 19.90 4.98
CA VAL A 80 9.52 20.36 5.97
C VAL A 80 10.53 21.33 5.37
N ASP A 81 10.85 21.21 4.08
CA ASP A 81 11.66 22.19 3.36
C ASP A 81 10.94 23.55 3.30
N TRP A 82 9.60 23.59 3.26
CA TRP A 82 8.82 24.84 3.37
C TRP A 82 8.79 25.40 4.80
N LEU A 83 8.70 24.53 5.82
CA LEU A 83 8.67 24.94 7.23
C LEU A 83 10.06 25.38 7.76
N ALA A 84 11.14 24.95 7.09
CA ALA A 84 12.50 25.35 7.41
C ALA A 84 12.89 26.71 6.82
N LEU A 85 12.03 27.31 5.96
CA LEU A 85 12.23 28.64 5.41
C LEU A 85 11.84 29.69 6.45
N SER A 86 12.63 30.75 6.54
CA SER A 86 12.25 31.97 7.24
C SER A 86 11.00 32.59 6.61
N ALA A 87 10.27 33.41 7.36
CA ALA A 87 9.08 34.10 6.86
C ALA A 87 9.37 34.94 5.59
N ASP A 88 10.59 35.47 5.47
CA ASP A 88 11.04 36.25 4.32
C ASP A 88 11.22 35.37 3.07
N GLU A 89 11.83 34.19 3.20
CA GLU A 89 12.00 33.22 2.10
C GLU A 89 10.66 32.62 1.62
N ILE A 90 9.70 32.44 2.53
CA ILE A 90 8.33 32.02 2.18
C ILE A 90 7.65 33.13 1.37
N THR A 91 7.77 34.40 1.81
CA THR A 91 7.16 35.56 1.14
C THR A 91 7.73 35.76 -0.27
N GLU A 92 9.04 35.61 -0.43
CA GLU A 92 9.72 35.77 -1.71
C GLU A 92 9.37 34.63 -2.69
N ARG A 93 9.27 33.38 -2.21
CA ARG A 93 8.77 32.27 -3.03
C ARG A 93 7.30 32.43 -3.39
N CYS A 94 6.44 32.90 -2.48
CA CYS A 94 5.04 33.14 -2.77
C CYS A 94 4.84 34.24 -3.83
N ARG A 95 5.65 35.31 -3.85
CA ARG A 95 5.69 36.28 -4.96
C ARG A 95 6.15 35.66 -6.27
N MET A 96 7.17 34.80 -6.22
CA MET A 96 7.71 34.13 -7.41
C MET A 96 6.69 33.18 -8.07
N PHE A 97 5.81 32.57 -7.26
CA PHE A 97 4.72 31.72 -7.73
C PHE A 97 3.38 32.48 -7.94
N GLY A 98 3.35 33.81 -7.74
CA GLY A 98 2.16 34.65 -7.95
C GLY A 98 1.00 34.36 -6.99
N LEU A 99 1.31 33.85 -5.79
CA LEU A 99 0.30 33.47 -4.79
C LEU A 99 -0.14 34.63 -3.88
N ILE A 100 0.62 35.73 -3.89
CA ILE A 100 0.37 37.03 -3.23
C ILE A 100 1.08 38.15 -3.99
#